data_AF-A0A2I6QJB1-F1
#
_entry.id   AF-A0A2I6QJB1-F1
#
_cell.length_a   1.000
_cell.length_b   1.000
_cell.length_c   1.000
_cell.angle_alpha   90.00
_cell.angle_beta   90.00
_cell.angle_gamma   90.00
#
_symmetry.space_group_name_H-M   'P 1'
#
loop_
_entity.id
_entity.type
_entity.pdbx_description
1 polymer ?
#
loop_
_entity_poly.entity_id
_entity_poly.type
_entity_poly.pdbx_seq_one_letter_code
_entity_poly.pdbx_strand_id
1 'polypeptide(L)'
;MIQKHYPLRSLLLAVICIAAFSLSPVFAADEGKATYNVGDQVEVQWPGDNQWYKAKVTQAKDGRYFIVYDADGNNAWYDPERMRLVKAAELPQNQAQNQTQPPNTTANKPVNSKPGAAPGKTVTAKPKRNADKNGTVLVNRPILIGPIKQPRVKNGARPNPELLKKLIRYRKGEKPAPRGQEGAVTIDISALQIGAPRPWNHLADTGDGLHNVTRVYPVKVTYTEKIWYYTRVEVYENSIRIINFHVDKFGEWKIGSEEIVKSPTVKSVPRP
;
A
#
# COMPACT_ATOMS: atom_id res chain seq x y z
N MET A 1 -75.01 -7.06 -18.78
CA MET A 1 -75.20 -7.13 -20.25
C MET A 1 -74.22 -6.17 -20.92
N ILE A 2 -73.30 -6.75 -21.70
CA ILE A 2 -72.66 -6.24 -22.92
C ILE A 2 -71.61 -5.12 -22.79
N GLN A 3 -70.35 -5.58 -22.78
CA GLN A 3 -69.16 -4.89 -23.29
C GLN A 3 -69.39 -4.35 -24.72
N LYS A 4 -68.84 -3.17 -25.02
CA LYS A 4 -68.53 -2.77 -26.40
C LYS A 4 -67.02 -2.78 -26.60
N HIS A 5 -66.57 -3.80 -27.32
CA HIS A 5 -65.34 -3.80 -28.10
C HIS A 5 -65.49 -2.99 -29.39
N TYR A 6 -64.37 -2.82 -30.10
CA TYR A 6 -64.13 -2.83 -31.56
C TYR A 6 -63.09 -1.74 -31.95
N PRO A 7 -62.32 -1.86 -33.04
CA PRO A 7 -61.44 -3.00 -33.38
C PRO A 7 -60.07 -2.57 -33.99
N LEU A 8 -59.17 -3.55 -34.15
CA LEU A 8 -57.97 -3.52 -35.00
C LEU A 8 -58.32 -3.88 -36.47
N ARG A 9 -57.69 -3.24 -37.48
CA ARG A 9 -57.39 -3.71 -38.87
C ARG A 9 -56.76 -2.53 -39.65
N SER A 10 -55.49 -2.51 -40.07
CA SER A 10 -54.70 -3.34 -41.02
C SER A 10 -54.91 -2.97 -42.51
N LEU A 11 -53.81 -3.01 -43.29
CA LEU A 11 -53.57 -2.79 -44.76
C LEU A 11 -53.20 -1.35 -45.19
N LEU A 12 -52.23 -1.06 -46.08
CA LEU A 12 -51.25 -1.83 -46.90
C LEU A 12 -50.25 -0.82 -47.55
N LEU A 13 -49.01 -1.26 -47.85
CA LEU A 13 -48.04 -0.90 -48.93
C LEU A 13 -48.03 0.52 -49.56
N ALA A 14 -46.95 1.12 -50.04
CA ALA A 14 -45.50 0.89 -50.17
C ALA A 14 -44.94 2.19 -50.78
N VAL A 15 -43.64 2.47 -50.63
CA VAL A 15 -42.71 2.85 -51.71
C VAL A 15 -41.34 3.14 -51.09
N ILE A 16 -40.37 2.51 -51.72
CA ILE A 16 -38.96 2.44 -51.40
C ILE A 16 -38.27 3.70 -51.92
N CYS A 17 -37.55 4.42 -51.05
CA CYS A 17 -36.43 5.27 -51.45
C CYS A 17 -35.22 4.90 -50.61
N ILE A 18 -34.36 4.07 -51.20
CA ILE A 18 -33.03 3.73 -50.69
C ILE A 18 -32.15 4.96 -50.91
N ALA A 19 -31.92 5.72 -49.85
CA ALA A 19 -30.74 6.56 -49.74
C ALA A 19 -29.71 5.75 -48.94
N ALA A 20 -28.66 5.29 -49.64
CA ALA A 20 -27.51 4.63 -49.04
C ALA A 20 -26.72 5.63 -48.18
N PHE A 21 -27.20 5.89 -46.97
CA PHE A 21 -26.36 6.44 -45.91
C PHE A 21 -25.51 5.28 -45.42
N SER A 22 -24.23 5.30 -45.76
CA SER A 22 -23.25 4.35 -45.25
C SER A 22 -23.32 4.35 -43.72
N LEU A 23 -24.03 3.37 -43.15
CA LEU A 23 -23.89 2.98 -41.77
C LEU A 23 -22.47 2.43 -41.66
N SER A 24 -21.51 3.32 -41.38
CA SER A 24 -20.35 2.89 -40.65
C SER A 24 -20.89 2.22 -39.39
N PRO A 25 -20.55 0.96 -39.10
CA PRO A 25 -20.76 0.46 -37.77
C PRO A 25 -19.99 1.42 -36.87
N VAL A 26 -20.72 2.22 -36.08
CA VAL A 26 -20.17 2.70 -34.83
C VAL A 26 -19.96 1.41 -34.06
N PHE A 27 -18.76 0.87 -34.20
CA PHE A 27 -18.21 0.02 -33.17
C PHE A 27 -18.25 0.89 -31.93
N ALA A 28 -19.33 0.74 -31.16
CA ALA A 28 -19.26 0.98 -29.74
C ALA A 28 -18.10 0.11 -29.30
N ALA A 29 -16.94 0.75 -29.13
CA ALA A 29 -15.90 0.19 -28.31
C ALA A 29 -16.60 -0.05 -26.99
N ASP A 30 -16.99 -1.30 -26.74
CA ASP A 30 -17.17 -1.80 -25.41
C ASP A 30 -15.91 -1.32 -24.68
N GLU A 31 -16.06 -0.38 -23.75
CA GLU A 31 -14.99 -0.02 -22.81
C GLU A 31 -14.81 -1.27 -21.94
N GLY A 32 -14.17 -2.27 -22.54
CA GLY A 32 -13.90 -3.55 -21.93
C GLY A 32 -13.05 -3.23 -20.71
N LYS A 33 -13.67 -3.34 -19.53
CA LYS A 33 -12.95 -3.28 -18.27
C LYS A 33 -11.78 -4.23 -18.40
N ALA A 34 -10.57 -3.67 -18.42
CA ALA A 34 -9.35 -4.46 -18.56
C ALA A 34 -9.37 -5.52 -17.46
N THR A 35 -9.51 -6.77 -17.86
CA THR A 35 -9.59 -7.90 -16.94
C THR A 35 -8.19 -8.49 -16.86
N TYR A 36 -7.57 -8.40 -15.68
CA TYR A 36 -6.25 -8.96 -15.41
C TYR A 36 -6.37 -10.35 -14.78
N ASN A 37 -5.35 -11.18 -14.95
CA ASN A 37 -5.24 -12.49 -14.33
C ASN A 37 -4.19 -12.50 -13.21
N VAL A 38 -4.33 -13.43 -12.27
CA VAL A 38 -3.29 -13.69 -11.26
C VAL A 38 -2.03 -14.18 -11.98
N GLY A 39 -0.92 -13.49 -11.73
CA GLY A 39 0.36 -13.72 -12.41
C GLY A 39 0.77 -12.62 -13.37
N ASP A 40 -0.17 -11.78 -13.83
CA ASP A 40 0.10 -10.73 -14.82
C ASP A 40 1.07 -9.67 -14.27
N GLN A 41 1.98 -9.23 -15.13
CA GLN A 41 2.83 -8.07 -14.90
C GLN A 41 2.10 -6.82 -15.38
N VAL A 42 1.91 -5.88 -14.45
CA VAL A 42 1.13 -4.67 -14.63
C VAL A 42 1.93 -3.46 -14.17
N GLU A 43 1.55 -2.30 -14.67
CA GLU A 43 1.90 -1.03 -14.07
C GLU A 43 0.68 -0.47 -13.36
N VAL A 44 0.90 0.05 -12.16
CA VAL A 44 -0.15 0.64 -11.33
C VAL A 44 0.16 2.10 -11.10
N GLN A 45 -0.80 2.97 -11.39
CA GLN A 45 -0.66 4.40 -11.15
C GLN A 45 -0.79 4.69 -9.66
N TRP A 46 0.29 5.17 -9.06
CA TRP A 46 0.30 5.54 -7.65
C TRP A 46 -0.47 6.85 -7.44
N PRO A 47 -1.48 6.87 -6.54
CA PRO A 47 -2.30 8.07 -6.33
C PRO A 47 -1.52 9.27 -5.77
N GLY A 48 -0.34 9.04 -5.17
CA GLY A 48 0.44 10.08 -4.50
C GLY A 48 1.23 10.99 -5.44
N ASP A 49 1.61 10.50 -6.63
CA ASP A 49 2.46 11.22 -7.59
C ASP A 49 2.03 11.04 -9.05
N ASN A 50 0.93 10.32 -9.29
CA ASN A 50 0.42 9.95 -10.61
C ASN A 50 1.44 9.20 -11.49
N GLN A 51 2.49 8.62 -10.92
CA GLN A 51 3.49 7.82 -11.62
C GLN A 51 3.06 6.35 -11.70
N TRP A 52 3.56 5.65 -12.73
CA TRP A 52 3.26 4.25 -12.98
C TRP A 52 4.39 3.36 -12.43
N TYR A 53 4.05 2.40 -11.59
CA TYR A 53 5.01 1.50 -10.95
C TYR A 53 4.72 0.04 -11.30
N LYS A 54 5.78 -0.71 -11.61
CA LYS A 54 5.69 -2.14 -11.96
C LYS A 54 5.28 -2.98 -10.76
N ALA A 55 4.32 -3.86 -10.98
CA ALA A 55 3.78 -4.75 -9.98
C ALA A 55 3.25 -6.03 -10.61
N LYS A 56 3.11 -7.07 -9.78
CA LYS A 56 2.52 -8.34 -10.17
C LYS A 56 1.14 -8.51 -9.54
N VAL A 57 0.15 -8.92 -10.33
CA VAL A 57 -1.17 -9.33 -9.82
C VAL A 57 -1.01 -10.66 -9.08
N THR A 58 -1.40 -10.70 -7.81
CA THR A 58 -1.31 -11.89 -6.96
C THR A 58 -2.67 -12.42 -6.52
N GLN A 59 -3.72 -11.60 -6.52
CA GLN A 59 -5.10 -12.02 -6.30
C GLN A 59 -6.06 -11.18 -7.14
N ALA A 60 -7.21 -11.75 -7.49
CA ALA A 60 -8.33 -11.04 -8.13
C ALA A 60 -9.61 -11.36 -7.36
N LYS A 61 -10.38 -10.32 -7.01
CA LYS A 61 -11.64 -10.49 -6.27
C LYS A 61 -12.59 -9.33 -6.56
N ASP A 62 -13.84 -9.65 -6.88
CA ASP A 62 -14.94 -8.68 -7.06
C ASP A 62 -14.59 -7.51 -8.01
N GLY A 63 -13.85 -7.80 -9.09
CA GLY A 63 -13.43 -6.79 -10.08
C GLY A 63 -12.25 -5.91 -9.66
N ARG A 64 -11.60 -6.22 -8.54
CA ARG A 64 -10.38 -5.56 -8.05
C ARG A 64 -9.20 -6.53 -8.04
N TYR A 65 -8.00 -5.98 -8.03
CA TYR A 65 -6.77 -6.75 -8.14
C TYR A 65 -5.82 -6.42 -6.99
N PHE A 66 -5.35 -7.46 -6.31
CA PHE A 66 -4.28 -7.36 -5.32
C PHE A 66 -2.94 -7.46 -6.03
N ILE A 67 -2.14 -6.40 -5.93
CA ILE A 67 -0.84 -6.31 -6.60
C ILE A 67 0.29 -6.29 -5.57
N VAL A 68 1.47 -6.75 -5.98
CA VAL A 68 2.73 -6.62 -5.23
C VAL A 68 3.71 -5.86 -6.11
N TYR A 69 4.21 -4.72 -5.63
CA TYR A 69 5.20 -3.90 -6.32
C TYR A 69 6.56 -4.58 -6.38
N ASP A 70 7.21 -4.52 -7.53
CA ASP A 70 8.52 -5.17 -7.75
C ASP A 70 9.65 -4.49 -6.96
N ALA A 71 9.54 -3.18 -6.74
CA ALA A 71 10.62 -2.38 -6.17
C ALA A 71 10.84 -2.62 -4.67
N ASP A 72 9.76 -2.81 -3.92
CA ASP A 72 9.78 -2.82 -2.45
C ASP A 72 8.92 -3.94 -1.82
N GLY A 73 8.19 -4.70 -2.64
CA GLY A 73 7.28 -5.75 -2.16
C GLY A 73 6.02 -5.23 -1.48
N ASN A 74 5.77 -3.91 -1.51
CA ASN A 74 4.54 -3.33 -0.99
C ASN A 74 3.35 -3.83 -1.81
N ASN A 75 2.18 -3.89 -1.19
CA ASN A 75 1.01 -4.48 -1.82
C ASN A 75 -0.27 -3.72 -1.44
N ALA A 76 -1.23 -3.71 -2.37
CA ALA A 76 -2.51 -3.06 -2.20
C ALA A 76 -3.54 -3.57 -3.22
N TRP A 77 -4.81 -3.23 -2.99
CA TRP A 77 -5.91 -3.50 -3.91
C TRP A 77 -6.18 -2.30 -4.81
N TYR A 78 -6.26 -2.53 -6.12
CA TYR A 78 -6.55 -1.52 -7.12
C TYR A 78 -7.73 -1.88 -8.01
N ASP A 79 -8.40 -0.85 -8.47
CA ASP A 79 -9.42 -0.91 -9.51
C ASP A 79 -8.72 -0.88 -10.89
N PRO A 80 -9.27 -1.55 -11.92
CA PRO A 80 -8.61 -1.70 -13.22
C PRO A 80 -8.27 -0.37 -13.91
N GLU A 81 -8.99 0.71 -13.59
CA GLU A 81 -8.75 2.07 -14.10
C GLU A 81 -7.36 2.63 -13.75
N ARG A 82 -6.73 2.12 -12.68
CA ARG A 82 -5.38 2.52 -12.24
C ARG A 82 -4.31 1.54 -12.68
N MET A 83 -4.66 0.58 -13.53
CA MET A 83 -3.79 -0.51 -13.93
C MET A 83 -3.63 -0.51 -15.44
N ARG A 84 -2.49 -1.00 -15.92
CA ARG A 84 -2.27 -1.32 -17.33
C ARG A 84 -1.31 -2.49 -17.45
N LEU A 85 -1.46 -3.31 -18.49
CA LEU A 85 -0.51 -4.40 -18.74
C LEU A 85 0.84 -3.82 -19.14
N VAL A 86 1.92 -4.41 -18.64
CA VAL A 86 3.25 -4.14 -19.18
C VAL A 86 3.29 -4.74 -20.59
N LYS A 87 3.45 -3.89 -21.61
CA LYS A 87 3.64 -4.36 -22.99
C LYS A 87 4.94 -5.18 -23.02
N ALA A 88 4.92 -6.39 -23.58
CA ALA A 88 6.01 -7.36 -23.52
C ALA A 88 7.32 -6.96 -24.27
N ALA A 89 7.56 -5.67 -24.53
CA ALA A 89 8.70 -5.17 -25.30
C ALA A 89 9.51 -4.04 -24.63
N GLU A 90 9.29 -3.71 -23.36
CA GLU A 90 10.09 -2.68 -22.67
C GLU A 90 10.74 -3.20 -21.37
N LEU A 91 11.83 -3.94 -21.56
CA LEU A 91 12.90 -4.07 -20.56
C LEU A 91 14.07 -3.18 -20.98
N PRO A 92 14.37 -2.11 -20.23
CA PRO A 92 15.76 -1.69 -20.04
C PRO A 92 16.20 -1.97 -18.59
N GLN A 93 17.18 -2.87 -18.46
CA GLN A 93 18.13 -2.82 -17.36
C GLN A 93 19.12 -1.68 -17.65
N ASN A 94 19.22 -0.68 -16.78
CA ASN A 94 20.51 -0.12 -16.32
C ASN A 94 20.34 1.17 -15.51
N GLN A 95 20.75 1.11 -14.24
CA GLN A 95 21.61 2.14 -13.66
C GLN A 95 22.68 1.45 -12.79
N ALA A 96 23.68 0.85 -13.44
CA ALA A 96 24.99 0.64 -12.86
C ALA A 96 26.00 1.49 -13.64
N GLN A 97 26.59 2.45 -12.90
CA GLN A 97 27.97 2.91 -13.02
C GLN A 97 28.50 3.25 -14.42
N ASN A 98 28.55 4.55 -14.71
CA ASN A 98 29.42 5.11 -15.72
C ASN A 98 30.82 5.33 -15.10
N GLN A 99 31.68 4.33 -15.19
CA GLN A 99 33.13 4.54 -15.20
C GLN A 99 33.71 3.76 -16.38
N THR A 100 34.10 4.51 -17.40
CA THR A 100 34.87 4.10 -18.55
C THR A 100 36.22 3.51 -18.13
N GLN A 101 36.52 2.31 -18.62
CA GLN A 101 37.86 1.78 -18.72
C GLN A 101 38.08 1.28 -20.16
N PRO A 102 39.26 1.48 -20.74
CA PRO A 102 39.81 0.48 -21.67
C PRO A 102 41.32 0.26 -21.50
N PRO A 103 41.95 -0.75 -22.15
CA PRO A 103 41.67 -2.19 -22.09
C PRO A 103 42.98 -3.03 -21.94
N ASN A 104 42.88 -4.36 -22.15
CA ASN A 104 43.94 -5.33 -22.53
C ASN A 104 44.84 -5.91 -21.39
N THR A 105 45.21 -7.21 -21.30
CA THR A 105 44.93 -8.45 -22.07
C THR A 105 45.41 -9.69 -21.26
N THR A 106 44.87 -10.87 -21.59
CA THR A 106 45.52 -12.21 -21.62
C THR A 106 45.65 -13.09 -20.35
N ALA A 107 44.77 -14.10 -20.31
CA ALA A 107 45.00 -15.55 -20.18
C ALA A 107 46.14 -16.12 -19.29
N ASN A 108 45.77 -16.97 -18.31
CA ASN A 108 45.94 -18.44 -18.32
C ASN A 108 45.63 -19.07 -16.94
N LYS A 109 45.09 -20.29 -16.95
CA LYS A 109 44.73 -21.17 -15.81
C LYS A 109 45.67 -22.41 -15.85
N PRO A 110 45.75 -23.35 -14.86
CA PRO A 110 45.70 -23.34 -13.37
C PRO A 110 46.95 -24.03 -12.73
N VAL A 111 47.15 -23.99 -11.40
CA VAL A 111 47.75 -25.11 -10.63
C VAL A 111 47.24 -25.13 -9.17
N ASN A 112 47.08 -26.36 -8.67
CA ASN A 112 46.51 -26.80 -7.40
C ASN A 112 47.61 -26.94 -6.32
N SER A 113 47.34 -26.62 -5.05
CA SER A 113 47.95 -27.33 -3.88
C SER A 113 47.31 -26.92 -2.55
N LYS A 114 47.28 -27.90 -1.63
CA LYS A 114 46.48 -28.03 -0.41
C LYS A 114 47.32 -27.64 0.85
N PRO A 115 46.91 -27.94 2.11
CA PRO A 115 46.47 -26.99 3.14
C PRO A 115 47.45 -26.79 4.32
N GLY A 116 47.28 -25.72 5.09
CA GLY A 116 47.95 -25.51 6.38
C GLY A 116 47.08 -24.74 7.39
N ALA A 117 46.75 -25.40 8.50
CA ALA A 117 46.19 -24.85 9.75
C ALA A 117 47.27 -24.01 10.49
N ALA A 118 47.08 -23.12 11.46
CA ALA A 118 45.99 -22.54 12.26
C ALA A 118 46.58 -21.25 12.95
N PRO A 119 46.06 -20.74 14.08
CA PRO A 119 44.84 -19.96 14.31
C PRO A 119 45.17 -18.54 14.83
N GLY A 120 44.37 -17.52 14.54
CA GLY A 120 44.62 -16.22 15.19
C GLY A 120 43.79 -15.04 14.73
N LYS A 121 42.60 -14.91 15.32
CA LYS A 121 42.06 -13.72 15.98
C LYS A 121 40.54 -13.75 15.85
N THR A 122 39.92 -14.30 16.89
CA THR A 122 38.59 -13.91 17.32
C THR A 122 38.57 -12.39 17.41
N VAL A 123 37.99 -11.73 16.41
CA VAL A 123 37.60 -10.33 16.54
C VAL A 123 36.46 -10.35 17.56
N THR A 124 36.80 -10.14 18.82
CA THR A 124 35.84 -9.74 19.85
C THR A 124 35.20 -8.46 19.37
N ALA A 125 34.05 -8.59 18.70
CA ALA A 125 33.17 -7.47 18.44
C ALA A 125 32.84 -6.86 19.81
N LYS A 126 33.31 -5.63 20.05
CA LYS A 126 32.85 -4.83 21.19
C LYS A 126 31.31 -4.94 21.21
N PRO A 127 30.68 -5.21 22.36
CA PRO A 127 29.23 -5.28 22.44
C PRO A 127 28.67 -3.98 21.86
N LYS A 128 27.90 -4.09 20.78
CA LYS A 128 27.25 -2.94 20.16
C LYS A 128 26.40 -2.30 21.25
N ARG A 129 26.69 -1.05 21.64
CA ARG A 129 26.17 -0.36 22.85
C ARG A 129 24.64 -0.23 22.94
N ASN A 130 23.91 -0.74 21.94
CA ASN A 130 22.48 -0.63 21.78
C ASN A 130 21.82 -1.94 21.32
N ALA A 131 22.48 -3.07 21.53
CA ALA A 131 21.96 -4.39 21.18
C ALA A 131 21.92 -5.33 22.39
N ASP A 132 20.96 -6.25 22.40
CA ASP A 132 20.88 -7.31 23.41
C ASP A 132 22.02 -8.35 23.22
N LYS A 133 22.06 -9.35 24.11
CA LYS A 133 23.03 -10.46 24.04
C LYS A 133 22.99 -11.27 22.74
N ASN A 134 21.90 -11.19 21.98
CA ASN A 134 21.74 -11.86 20.69
C ASN A 134 22.10 -10.94 19.52
N GLY A 135 22.45 -9.68 19.77
CA GLY A 135 22.68 -8.66 18.74
C GLY A 135 21.42 -7.94 18.28
N THR A 136 20.27 -8.10 18.94
CA THR A 136 19.01 -7.41 18.58
C THR A 136 19.08 -5.94 18.95
N VAL A 137 18.83 -5.02 18.02
CA VAL A 137 18.77 -3.57 18.34
C VAL A 137 17.62 -3.28 19.31
N LEU A 138 17.97 -2.62 20.41
CA LEU A 138 17.04 -2.20 21.44
C LEU A 138 16.60 -0.74 21.24
N VAL A 139 15.37 -0.47 21.66
CA VAL A 139 14.78 0.88 21.74
C VAL A 139 14.49 1.21 23.19
N ASN A 140 14.61 2.47 23.57
CA ASN A 140 14.47 2.92 24.96
C ASN A 140 13.00 3.16 25.35
N ARG A 141 12.09 2.28 24.94
CA ARG A 141 10.66 2.32 25.31
C ARG A 141 9.97 0.97 25.04
N PRO A 142 8.82 0.71 25.66
CA PRO A 142 7.96 -0.39 25.26
C PRO A 142 7.47 -0.24 23.83
N ILE A 143 7.66 -1.29 23.03
CA ILE A 143 7.10 -1.40 21.69
C ILE A 143 5.71 -2.00 21.79
N LEU A 144 4.77 -1.43 21.04
CA LEU A 144 3.42 -1.97 20.94
C LEU A 144 3.42 -3.27 20.13
N ILE A 145 3.13 -4.40 20.78
CA ILE A 145 3.02 -5.72 20.15
C ILE A 145 1.53 -6.02 19.92
N GLY A 146 1.17 -6.42 18.69
CA GLY A 146 -0.22 -6.67 18.29
C GLY A 146 -0.73 -8.08 18.56
N PRO A 147 -2.03 -8.34 18.27
CA PRO A 147 -3.06 -7.37 17.88
C PRO A 147 -3.55 -6.51 19.07
N ILE A 148 -4.05 -5.30 18.78
CA ILE A 148 -4.50 -4.36 19.82
C ILE A 148 -5.85 -4.79 20.40
N LYS A 149 -5.86 -5.15 21.68
CA LYS A 149 -7.10 -5.42 22.42
C LYS A 149 -7.91 -4.14 22.58
N GLN A 150 -9.21 -4.23 22.31
CA GLN A 150 -10.15 -3.12 22.41
C GLN A 150 -11.52 -3.58 22.88
N PRO A 151 -12.30 -2.73 23.58
CA PRO A 151 -13.67 -3.05 23.94
C PRO A 151 -14.57 -3.02 22.70
N ARG A 152 -15.65 -3.82 22.72
CA ARG A 152 -16.71 -3.73 21.72
C ARG A 152 -17.57 -2.51 22.00
N VAL A 153 -17.85 -1.73 20.96
CA VAL A 153 -18.66 -0.51 21.02
C VAL A 153 -19.71 -0.50 19.91
N LYS A 154 -20.70 0.39 20.02
CA LYS A 154 -21.70 0.60 18.96
C LYS A 154 -21.20 1.65 17.95
N ASN A 155 -21.72 1.59 16.73
CA ASN A 155 -21.51 2.63 15.73
C ASN A 155 -21.87 4.02 16.31
N GLY A 156 -20.99 5.01 16.11
CA GLY A 156 -21.15 6.35 16.67
C GLY A 156 -20.75 6.51 18.14
N ALA A 157 -20.14 5.49 18.75
CA ALA A 157 -19.52 5.66 20.06
C ALA A 157 -18.45 6.75 20.04
N ARG A 158 -18.30 7.48 21.15
CA ARG A 158 -17.25 8.49 21.30
C ARG A 158 -15.87 7.82 21.19
N PRO A 159 -14.97 8.29 20.31
CA PRO A 159 -13.66 7.67 20.19
C PRO A 159 -12.81 7.90 21.44
N ASN A 160 -12.09 6.87 21.87
CA ASN A 160 -11.12 6.95 22.97
C ASN A 160 -9.73 7.30 22.40
N PRO A 161 -9.16 8.49 22.68
CA PRO A 161 -7.89 8.91 22.11
C PRO A 161 -6.73 7.94 22.34
N GLU A 162 -6.65 7.30 23.51
CA GLU A 162 -5.55 6.38 23.83
C GLU A 162 -5.65 5.06 23.06
N LEU A 163 -6.87 4.58 22.82
CA LEU A 163 -7.09 3.44 21.95
C LEU A 163 -6.71 3.80 20.50
N LEU A 164 -7.16 4.96 20.01
CA LEU A 164 -6.83 5.40 18.66
C LEU A 164 -5.31 5.54 18.47
N LYS A 165 -4.59 6.12 19.43
CA LYS A 165 -3.12 6.18 19.40
C LYS A 165 -2.48 4.80 19.25
N LYS A 166 -2.96 3.80 19.99
CA LYS A 166 -2.47 2.41 19.87
C LYS A 166 -2.75 1.82 18.48
N LEU A 167 -3.97 2.00 17.97
CA LEU A 167 -4.34 1.54 16.64
C LEU A 167 -3.50 2.21 15.54
N ILE A 168 -3.24 3.53 15.65
CA ILE A 168 -2.38 4.27 14.73
C ILE A 168 -0.95 3.72 14.79
N ARG A 169 -0.36 3.60 15.99
CA ARG A 169 1.00 3.05 16.16
C ARG A 169 1.12 1.66 15.53
N TYR A 170 0.15 0.79 15.76
CA TYR A 170 0.10 -0.55 15.17
C TYR A 170 -0.03 -0.49 13.63
N ARG A 171 -0.96 0.30 13.10
CA ARG A 171 -1.19 0.44 11.65
C ARG A 171 -0.02 1.07 10.91
N LYS A 172 0.76 1.93 11.58
CA LYS A 172 1.99 2.55 11.10
C LYS A 172 3.22 1.65 11.24
N GLY A 173 3.04 0.40 11.68
CA GLY A 173 4.09 -0.60 11.63
C GLY A 173 5.07 -0.53 12.80
N GLU A 174 4.68 0.04 13.93
CA GLU A 174 5.49 -0.08 15.16
C GLU A 174 5.76 -1.56 15.47
N LYS A 175 7.04 -1.92 15.56
CA LYS A 175 7.48 -3.31 15.70
C LYS A 175 8.89 -3.41 16.29
N PRO A 176 9.22 -4.48 17.02
CA PRO A 176 10.57 -4.73 17.47
C PRO A 176 11.49 -5.09 16.30
N ALA A 177 12.80 -4.93 16.50
CA ALA A 177 13.77 -5.55 15.60
C ALA A 177 13.67 -7.08 15.74
N PRO A 178 13.80 -7.85 14.64
CA PRO A 178 13.93 -9.29 14.73
C PRO A 178 15.15 -9.68 15.57
N ARG A 179 15.12 -10.88 16.17
CA ARG A 179 16.21 -11.38 17.00
C ARG A 179 17.54 -11.33 16.23
N GLY A 180 18.55 -10.68 16.83
CA GLY A 180 19.88 -10.52 16.25
C GLY A 180 19.97 -9.54 15.07
N GLN A 181 18.92 -8.77 14.83
CA GLN A 181 18.83 -7.82 13.73
C GLN A 181 18.58 -6.39 14.22
N GLU A 182 18.62 -5.46 13.27
CA GLU A 182 18.22 -4.07 13.43
C GLU A 182 16.86 -3.80 12.75
N GLY A 183 16.43 -2.54 12.70
CA GLY A 183 15.19 -2.16 12.03
C GLY A 183 13.95 -2.23 12.93
N ALA A 184 14.12 -2.05 14.24
CA ALA A 184 12.97 -1.74 15.09
C ALA A 184 12.31 -0.45 14.61
N VAL A 185 11.00 -0.36 14.66
CA VAL A 185 10.24 0.83 14.27
C VAL A 185 9.45 1.33 15.47
N THR A 186 9.55 2.62 15.78
CA THR A 186 8.71 3.26 16.80
C THR A 186 7.94 4.42 16.21
N ILE A 187 6.69 4.58 16.65
CA ILE A 187 5.81 5.66 16.25
C ILE A 187 5.54 6.55 17.47
N ASP A 188 5.95 7.81 17.38
CA ASP A 188 5.77 8.84 18.40
C ASP A 188 4.66 9.79 17.98
N ILE A 189 3.48 9.67 18.57
CA ILE A 189 2.34 10.56 18.28
C ILE A 189 2.46 11.80 19.17
N SER A 190 2.71 12.96 18.56
CA SER A 190 2.87 14.24 19.27
C SER A 190 1.55 15.02 19.37
N ALA A 191 0.63 14.84 18.43
CA ALA A 191 -0.70 15.45 18.48
C ALA A 191 -1.77 14.54 17.87
N LEU A 192 -2.98 14.58 18.43
CA LEU A 192 -4.15 13.89 17.92
C LEU A 192 -5.38 14.75 18.13
N GLN A 193 -6.07 15.08 17.05
CA GLN A 193 -7.30 15.87 17.03
C GLN A 193 -8.41 15.06 16.36
N ILE A 194 -9.47 14.78 17.10
CA ILE A 194 -10.66 14.07 16.60
C ILE A 194 -11.62 15.13 16.05
N GLY A 195 -11.93 15.03 14.75
CA GLY A 195 -12.90 15.87 14.08
C GLY A 195 -14.34 15.45 14.35
N ALA A 196 -15.29 16.26 13.87
CA ALA A 196 -16.72 15.95 13.94
C ALA A 196 -17.03 14.69 13.12
N PRO A 197 -17.93 13.80 13.61
CA PRO A 197 -18.30 12.62 12.86
C PRO A 197 -19.12 12.99 11.63
N ARG A 198 -18.93 12.22 10.56
CA ARG A 198 -19.71 12.32 9.31
C ARG A 198 -20.24 10.96 8.89
N PRO A 199 -21.29 10.88 8.05
CA PRO A 199 -21.69 9.63 7.43
C PRO A 199 -20.57 9.08 6.52
N TRP A 200 -20.57 7.77 6.37
CA TRP A 200 -19.71 7.05 5.44
C TRP A 200 -20.01 7.43 3.98
N ASN A 201 -18.95 7.73 3.24
CA ASN A 201 -18.98 8.06 1.82
C ASN A 201 -18.16 7.05 1.02
N HIS A 202 -18.80 6.24 0.17
CA HIS A 202 -18.12 5.23 -0.64
C HIS A 202 -17.09 5.78 -1.63
N LEU A 203 -17.17 7.07 -1.98
CA LEU A 203 -16.19 7.71 -2.86
C LEU A 203 -14.91 8.13 -2.13
N ALA A 204 -14.97 8.29 -0.81
CA ALA A 204 -13.87 8.84 -0.01
C ALA A 204 -13.36 7.90 1.11
N ASP A 205 -14.17 6.91 1.49
CA ASP A 205 -13.89 5.99 2.59
C ASP A 205 -13.61 4.58 2.08
N THR A 206 -12.57 3.97 2.65
CA THR A 206 -12.20 2.58 2.39
C THR A 206 -12.48 1.72 3.62
N GLY A 207 -13.00 0.51 3.41
CA GLY A 207 -13.34 -0.44 4.47
C GLY A 207 -14.73 -1.02 4.32
N ASP A 208 -15.29 -1.50 5.43
CA ASP A 208 -16.55 -2.24 5.51
C ASP A 208 -17.73 -1.39 6.01
N GLY A 209 -17.61 -0.07 5.95
CA GLY A 209 -18.70 0.83 6.33
C GLY A 209 -19.85 0.85 5.31
N LEU A 210 -21.04 1.14 5.83
CA LEU A 210 -22.28 1.23 5.06
C LEU A 210 -22.63 2.70 4.77
N HIS A 211 -22.96 3.03 3.52
CA HIS A 211 -23.33 4.40 3.10
C HIS A 211 -24.37 5.02 4.02
N ASN A 212 -24.15 6.26 4.45
CA ASN A 212 -25.10 7.03 5.27
C ASN A 212 -25.54 6.37 6.60
N VAL A 213 -24.94 5.23 6.98
CA VAL A 213 -25.23 4.50 8.22
C VAL A 213 -24.00 4.50 9.13
N THR A 214 -22.84 4.08 8.61
CA THR A 214 -21.62 4.03 9.41
C THR A 214 -21.13 5.45 9.71
N ARG A 215 -20.83 5.73 10.99
CA ARG A 215 -20.22 7.01 11.39
C ARG A 215 -18.72 6.93 11.29
N VAL A 216 -18.15 7.88 10.56
CA VAL A 216 -16.72 8.04 10.35
C VAL A 216 -16.22 9.23 11.17
N TYR A 217 -15.13 9.03 11.88
CA TYR A 217 -14.43 10.05 12.65
C TYR A 217 -13.10 10.36 11.95
N PRO A 218 -12.96 11.53 11.30
CA PRO A 218 -11.67 11.96 10.79
C PRO A 218 -10.77 12.35 11.96
N VAL A 219 -9.56 11.80 12.01
CA VAL A 219 -8.60 12.07 13.07
C VAL A 219 -7.32 12.64 12.48
N LYS A 220 -7.08 13.92 12.73
CA LYS A 220 -5.82 14.56 12.36
C LYS A 220 -4.76 14.15 13.37
N VAL A 221 -3.69 13.52 12.91
CA VAL A 221 -2.59 13.05 13.74
C VAL A 221 -1.27 13.65 13.27
N THR A 222 -0.45 14.08 14.22
CA THR A 222 0.96 14.42 14.00
C THR A 222 1.82 13.36 14.66
N TYR A 223 2.74 12.77 13.91
CA TYR A 223 3.62 11.74 14.43
C TYR A 223 5.01 11.80 13.82
N THR A 224 5.96 11.18 14.53
CA THR A 224 7.32 10.93 14.09
C THR A 224 7.54 9.42 14.04
N GLU A 225 7.97 8.93 12.89
CA GLU A 225 8.40 7.54 12.73
C GLU A 225 9.92 7.46 12.88
N LYS A 226 10.41 6.45 13.59
CA LYS A 226 11.84 6.20 13.77
C LYS A 226 12.17 4.76 13.44
N ILE A 227 13.18 4.56 12.60
CA ILE A 227 13.76 3.25 12.31
C ILE A 227 15.12 3.18 12.98
N TRP A 228 15.28 2.18 13.84
CA TRP A 228 16.45 2.04 14.70
C TRP A 228 17.44 1.06 14.11
N TYR A 229 18.59 1.58 13.70
CA TYR A 229 19.74 0.81 13.24
C TYR A 229 20.78 0.67 14.36
N TYR A 230 21.81 -0.14 14.11
CA TYR A 230 22.95 -0.31 15.01
C TYR A 230 23.70 1.01 15.25
N THR A 231 23.93 1.75 14.17
CA THR A 231 24.81 2.93 14.17
C THR A 231 24.07 4.24 13.97
N ARG A 232 22.75 4.19 13.71
CA ARG A 232 21.94 5.39 13.45
C ARG A 232 20.46 5.18 13.79
N VAL A 233 19.71 6.26 13.80
CA VAL A 233 18.25 6.28 13.75
C VAL A 233 17.84 7.10 12.54
N GLU A 234 17.03 6.54 11.67
CA GLU A 234 16.34 7.30 10.63
C GLU A 234 15.05 7.86 11.22
N VAL A 235 14.89 9.17 11.18
CA VAL A 235 13.79 9.89 11.81
C VAL A 235 12.99 10.60 10.74
N TYR A 236 11.73 10.20 10.59
CA TYR A 236 10.73 10.78 9.70
C TYR A 236 9.79 11.65 10.53
N GLU A 237 10.18 12.89 10.74
CA GLU A 237 9.51 13.79 11.69
C GLU A 237 8.42 14.64 11.06
N ASN A 238 7.47 15.08 11.89
CA ASN A 238 6.43 16.02 11.53
C ASN A 238 5.49 15.52 10.40
N SER A 239 5.29 14.20 10.31
CA SER A 239 4.24 13.64 9.47
C SER A 239 2.88 14.09 9.99
N ILE A 240 2.02 14.61 9.10
CA ILE A 240 0.63 14.92 9.43
C ILE A 240 -0.28 14.12 8.49
N ARG A 241 -1.26 13.44 9.07
CA ARG A 241 -2.27 12.65 8.36
C ARG A 241 -3.66 12.97 8.89
N ILE A 242 -4.67 12.81 8.05
CA ILE A 242 -6.05 12.63 8.50
C ILE A 242 -6.37 11.14 8.30
N ILE A 243 -6.60 10.44 9.39
CA ILE A 243 -6.92 9.01 9.40
C ILE A 243 -8.38 8.87 9.79
N ASN A 244 -9.17 8.22 8.94
CA ASN A 244 -10.58 7.97 9.21
C ASN A 244 -10.75 6.73 10.09
N PHE A 245 -11.57 6.85 11.11
CA PHE A 245 -11.93 5.76 12.02
C PHE A 245 -13.42 5.46 11.95
N HIS A 246 -13.78 4.19 11.99
CA HIS A 246 -15.16 3.75 12.13
C HIS A 246 -15.23 2.51 13.01
N VAL A 247 -16.44 2.18 13.47
CA VAL A 247 -16.73 0.94 14.18
C VAL A 247 -17.30 -0.06 13.19
N ASP A 248 -16.70 -1.26 13.14
CA ASP A 248 -17.16 -2.34 12.26
C ASP A 248 -18.41 -3.06 12.82
N LYS A 249 -18.88 -4.07 12.09
CA LYS A 249 -20.03 -4.89 12.51
C LYS A 249 -19.81 -5.74 13.78
N PHE A 250 -18.57 -5.91 14.22
CA PHE A 250 -18.20 -6.63 15.44
C PHE A 250 -18.03 -5.70 16.65
N GLY A 251 -18.19 -4.38 16.44
CA GLY A 251 -18.01 -3.37 17.45
C GLY A 251 -16.55 -2.98 17.67
N GLU A 252 -15.65 -3.30 16.75
CA GLU A 252 -14.24 -2.93 16.83
C GLU A 252 -13.97 -1.65 16.05
N TRP A 253 -13.14 -0.76 16.61
CA TRP A 253 -12.60 0.37 15.86
C TRP A 253 -11.66 -0.13 14.77
N LYS A 254 -11.88 0.35 13.56
CA LYS A 254 -11.07 0.14 12.37
C LYS A 254 -10.53 1.46 11.84
N ILE A 255 -9.39 1.38 11.19
CA ILE A 255 -8.82 2.47 10.39
C ILE A 255 -9.28 2.26 8.95
N GLY A 256 -9.96 3.26 8.41
CA GLY A 256 -10.39 3.33 7.02
C GLY A 256 -9.39 4.10 6.15
N SER A 257 -9.90 5.03 5.35
CA SER A 257 -9.08 5.84 4.45
C SER A 257 -8.17 6.80 5.21
N GLU A 258 -7.08 7.19 4.54
CA GLU A 258 -6.08 8.10 5.07
C GLU A 258 -5.71 9.14 4.02
N GLU A 259 -5.60 10.39 4.45
CA GLU A 259 -5.14 11.52 3.65
C GLU A 259 -3.79 12.04 4.17
N ILE A 260 -2.90 12.39 3.24
CA ILE A 260 -1.61 13.00 3.54
C ILE A 260 -1.78 14.51 3.61
N VAL A 261 -1.66 15.08 4.81
CA VAL A 261 -1.66 16.54 5.01
C VAL A 261 -0.25 17.11 4.90
N LYS A 262 0.75 16.40 5.45
CA LYS A 262 2.16 16.80 5.38
C LYS A 262 3.06 15.57 5.37
N SER A 263 3.94 15.49 4.37
CA SER A 263 5.01 14.51 4.30
C SER A 263 6.09 14.79 5.36
N PRO A 264 6.76 13.75 5.89
CA PRO A 264 7.80 13.95 6.89
C PRO A 264 9.01 14.69 6.35
N THR A 265 9.75 15.33 7.25
CA THR A 265 11.16 15.65 7.03
C THR A 265 12.00 14.48 7.49
N VAL A 266 13.03 14.11 6.72
CA VAL A 266 13.87 12.95 7.03
C VAL A 266 15.22 13.41 7.54
N LYS A 267 15.68 12.81 8.65
CA LYS A 267 17.04 13.00 9.17
C LYS A 267 17.63 11.69 9.66
N SER A 268 18.95 11.56 9.52
CA SER A 268 19.73 10.44 10.02
C SER A 268 20.54 10.90 11.24
N VAL A 269 20.31 10.26 12.39
CA VAL A 269 20.96 10.63 13.66
C VAL A 269 21.91 9.49 14.06
N PRO A 270 23.24 9.73 14.15
CA PRO A 270 24.18 8.72 14.61
C PRO A 270 23.86 8.21 16.02
N ARG A 271 24.11 6.91 16.26
CA ARG A 271 24.02 6.28 17.58
C ARG A 271 25.40 5.89 18.10
N PRO A 272 25.71 6.20 19.37
CA PRO A 272 26.97 5.80 20.00
C PRO A 272 27.03 4.32 20.38
#